data_AF-V6TNC7-F1
#
_entry.id   AF-V6TNC7-F1
#
_cell.length_a   1.000
_cell.length_b   1.000
_cell.length_c   1.000
_cell.angle_alpha   90.00
_cell.angle_beta   90.00
_cell.angle_gamma   90.00
#
_symmetry.space_group_name_H-M   'P 1'
#
loop_
_entity.id
_entity.type
_entity.pdbx_description
1 polymer ?
#
loop_
_entity_poly.entity_id
_entity_poly.type
_entity_poly.pdbx_seq_one_letter_code
_entity_poly.pdbx_strand_id
1 'polypeptide(L)'
;MAASGGKCTTCKTDNGLFQNPATAVTLGNECILCSDAKGADGVTGVANCNTCTASGSAGPATCSACQEGYFLSGQTCIQCNNACATCETSATQCTSCPEGKYLKDGNTCVEPSQCAGANYPDKQSGQCKACSTIDTNCGTCEYNDAAGKGKCTDCGSKKVKTALDGTTTCVDVATGCTDANHFKAESDAAYYLCRDNTQDQTEANKGTANCKTCTKNNAKPVCSACLEGYYDSGSSGTVTCTACTGTNCATCKDASNKCASCKPGFFLKDASSGECVSCDNVDKGGREGCSACSNTNTFKCADCRANYRKQQNGGAVDDYTCTRICRDSKGHCPPPPSRRGQSSLYITTNCKPSRRRRSRTGCWGTRALDTPRTRRCSTGGRLSWHRCRQEVD
;
A
#
# COMPACT_ATOMS: atom_id res chain seq x y z
N MET A 1 25.44 -17.52 0.23
CA MET A 1 26.30 -18.33 1.13
C MET A 1 27.33 -19.07 0.29
N ALA A 2 28.62 -18.93 0.59
CA ALA A 2 29.68 -19.69 -0.05
C ALA A 2 30.09 -20.86 0.87
N ALA A 3 30.35 -22.04 0.29
CA ALA A 3 30.78 -23.21 1.03
C ALA A 3 31.91 -23.93 0.29
N SER A 4 32.94 -24.33 1.02
CA SER A 4 34.07 -25.11 0.51
C SER A 4 34.38 -26.25 1.48
N GLY A 5 34.54 -27.47 0.97
CA GLY A 5 34.80 -28.66 1.81
C GLY A 5 33.70 -28.97 2.83
N GLY A 6 32.47 -28.50 2.63
CA GLY A 6 31.35 -28.65 3.57
C GLY A 6 31.27 -27.59 4.68
N LYS A 7 32.23 -26.65 4.73
CA LYS A 7 32.26 -25.52 5.68
C LYS A 7 31.64 -24.27 5.08
N CYS A 8 30.90 -23.49 5.85
CA CYS A 8 30.48 -22.15 5.40
C CYS A 8 31.67 -21.19 5.48
N THR A 9 32.10 -20.65 4.33
CA THR A 9 33.24 -19.71 4.26
C THR A 9 32.81 -18.25 4.36
N THR A 10 31.52 -17.98 4.22
CA THR A 10 30.95 -16.64 4.35
C THR A 10 29.52 -16.74 4.86
N CYS A 11 29.26 -16.10 6.00
CA CYS A 11 27.94 -15.95 6.58
C CYS A 11 27.19 -14.78 5.94
N LYS A 12 25.87 -14.92 5.77
CA LYS A 12 25.04 -13.88 5.19
C LYS A 12 24.60 -12.90 6.28
N THR A 13 25.33 -11.80 6.43
CA THR A 13 25.11 -10.79 7.47
C THR A 13 23.72 -10.18 7.45
N ASP A 14 23.11 -10.02 6.28
CA ASP A 14 21.75 -9.47 6.12
C ASP A 14 20.66 -10.34 6.78
N ASN A 15 20.97 -11.59 7.12
CA ASN A 15 20.06 -12.50 7.81
C ASN A 15 20.37 -12.60 9.31
N GLY A 16 21.08 -11.62 9.88
CA GLY A 16 21.48 -11.62 11.30
C GLY A 16 22.44 -12.75 11.63
N LEU A 17 23.34 -13.11 10.72
CA LEU A 17 24.37 -14.13 10.92
C LEU A 17 25.77 -13.50 10.91
N PHE A 18 26.66 -13.98 11.78
CA PHE A 18 28.07 -13.60 11.76
C PHE A 18 28.98 -14.84 11.68
N GLN A 19 30.21 -14.64 11.21
CA GLN A 19 31.21 -15.70 11.09
C GLN A 19 31.75 -16.05 12.48
N ASN A 20 31.78 -17.34 12.81
CA ASN A 20 32.36 -17.83 14.06
C ASN A 20 33.90 -17.62 14.06
N PRO A 21 34.45 -16.79 14.96
CA PRO A 21 35.88 -16.47 15.05
C PRO A 21 36.69 -17.46 15.89
N ALA A 22 36.10 -18.55 16.39
CA ALA A 22 36.80 -19.51 17.24
C ALA A 22 38.01 -20.13 16.51
N THR A 23 39.10 -20.38 17.25
CA THR A 23 40.33 -20.98 16.71
C THR A 23 40.10 -22.41 16.20
N ALA A 24 39.19 -23.14 16.85
CA ALA A 24 38.69 -24.44 16.42
C ALA A 24 37.18 -24.38 16.24
N VAL A 25 36.72 -24.37 14.98
CA VAL A 25 35.29 -24.34 14.64
C VAL A 25 34.80 -25.76 14.34
N THR A 26 33.78 -26.21 15.07
CA THR A 26 33.12 -27.49 14.80
C THR A 26 32.39 -27.42 13.46
N LEU A 27 32.49 -28.46 12.62
CA LEU A 27 31.85 -28.47 11.30
C LEU A 27 30.33 -28.26 11.44
N GLY A 28 29.82 -27.19 10.80
CA GLY A 28 28.42 -26.76 10.91
C GLY A 28 28.18 -25.56 11.82
N ASN A 29 29.17 -25.15 12.62
CA ASN A 29 29.10 -23.99 13.53
C ASN A 29 29.79 -22.75 12.94
N GLU A 30 30.08 -22.71 11.64
CA GLU A 30 30.84 -21.62 11.03
C GLU A 30 30.08 -20.28 11.01
N CYS A 31 28.74 -20.33 11.10
CA CYS A 31 27.89 -19.16 11.18
C CYS A 31 26.99 -19.23 12.41
N ILE A 32 26.95 -18.16 13.19
CA ILE A 32 26.13 -18.05 14.39
C ILE A 32 25.12 -16.92 14.19
N LEU A 33 23.89 -17.11 14.68
CA LEU A 33 22.87 -16.08 14.66
C LEU A 33 23.18 -15.01 15.71
N CYS A 34 22.99 -13.75 15.36
CA CYS A 34 23.19 -12.64 16.28
C CYS A 34 22.33 -12.76 17.54
N SER A 35 21.15 -13.37 17.44
CA SER A 35 20.24 -13.62 18.56
C SER A 35 20.53 -14.91 19.36
N ASP A 36 21.48 -15.73 18.93
CA ASP A 36 21.76 -17.03 19.56
C ASP A 36 22.64 -16.86 20.81
N ALA A 37 22.01 -16.58 21.94
CA ALA A 37 22.68 -16.43 23.23
C ALA A 37 23.33 -17.73 23.76
N LYS A 38 22.93 -18.91 23.23
CA LYS A 38 23.56 -20.19 23.59
C LYS A 38 24.85 -20.40 22.81
N GLY A 39 24.84 -20.02 21.54
CA GLY A 39 26.00 -19.99 20.66
C GLY A 39 26.62 -21.36 20.40
N ALA A 40 27.87 -21.34 19.94
CA ALA A 40 28.65 -22.51 19.57
C ALA A 40 30.15 -22.25 19.72
N ASP A 41 30.93 -23.28 20.07
CA ASP A 41 32.40 -23.21 20.18
C ASP A 41 32.91 -22.05 21.08
N GLY A 42 32.17 -21.73 22.14
CA GLY A 42 32.49 -20.63 23.06
C GLY A 42 32.21 -19.23 22.50
N VAL A 43 31.59 -19.14 21.33
CA VAL A 43 31.13 -17.89 20.70
C VAL A 43 29.62 -17.81 20.82
N THR A 44 29.10 -16.71 21.33
CA THR A 44 27.65 -16.49 21.50
C THR A 44 27.19 -15.24 20.78
N GLY A 45 25.93 -15.22 20.37
CA GLY A 45 25.21 -14.00 20.06
C GLY A 45 24.74 -13.27 21.32
N VAL A 46 23.92 -12.25 21.11
CA VAL A 46 23.23 -11.47 22.15
C VAL A 46 21.73 -11.69 21.99
N ALA A 47 21.03 -12.06 23.07
CA ALA A 47 19.58 -12.30 23.01
C ALA A 47 18.83 -11.10 22.39
N ASN A 48 17.87 -11.38 21.51
CA ASN A 48 17.07 -10.39 20.79
C ASN A 48 17.87 -9.41 19.90
N CYS A 49 19.12 -9.74 19.56
CA CYS A 49 19.92 -8.97 18.62
C CYS A 49 19.62 -9.35 17.16
N ASN A 50 19.41 -8.35 16.31
CA ASN A 50 19.18 -8.54 14.88
C ASN A 50 20.47 -8.42 14.07
N THR A 51 21.31 -7.44 14.39
CA THR A 51 22.59 -7.18 13.71
C THR A 51 23.71 -7.13 14.73
N CYS A 52 24.79 -7.84 14.46
CA CYS A 52 25.94 -7.94 15.34
C CYS A 52 27.25 -8.11 14.57
N THR A 53 28.35 -7.87 15.27
CA THR A 53 29.71 -8.07 14.78
C THR A 53 30.40 -9.12 15.63
N ALA A 54 31.10 -10.05 14.99
CA ALA A 54 31.90 -11.06 15.66
C ALA A 54 33.00 -10.40 16.51
N SER A 55 33.25 -10.94 17.71
CA SER A 55 34.50 -10.70 18.42
C SER A 55 35.68 -11.28 17.61
N GLY A 56 36.90 -10.76 17.78
CA GLY A 56 38.09 -11.32 17.11
C GLY A 56 38.49 -12.73 17.59
N SER A 57 37.79 -13.27 18.58
CA SER A 57 38.07 -14.53 19.27
C SER A 57 36.80 -15.08 19.95
N ALA A 58 36.91 -16.22 20.64
CA ALA A 58 35.84 -16.79 21.44
C ALA A 58 35.27 -15.77 22.45
N GLY A 59 33.96 -15.60 22.45
CA GLY A 59 33.25 -14.62 23.26
C GLY A 59 31.91 -14.19 22.66
N PRO A 60 31.19 -13.28 23.34
CA PRO A 60 29.94 -12.74 22.84
C PRO A 60 30.18 -11.76 21.68
N ALA A 61 29.32 -11.82 20.67
CA ALA A 61 29.25 -10.84 19.61
C ALA A 61 28.82 -9.46 20.14
N THR A 62 29.25 -8.40 19.45
CA THR A 62 28.84 -7.02 19.71
C THR A 62 27.55 -6.74 18.94
N CYS A 63 26.44 -6.54 19.66
CA CYS A 63 25.17 -6.15 19.03
C CYS A 63 25.18 -4.68 18.58
N SER A 64 24.74 -4.41 17.35
CA SER A 64 24.61 -3.06 16.80
C SER A 64 23.17 -2.66 16.50
N ALA A 65 22.26 -3.63 16.33
CA ALA A 65 20.83 -3.37 16.19
C ALA A 65 20.02 -4.52 16.79
N CYS A 66 18.98 -4.18 17.55
CA CYS A 66 18.07 -5.14 18.15
C CYS A 66 16.96 -5.54 17.18
N GLN A 67 16.26 -6.63 17.50
CA GLN A 67 15.04 -7.04 16.81
C GLN A 67 13.91 -6.03 17.07
N GLU A 68 12.90 -6.01 16.20
CA GLU A 68 11.70 -5.17 16.40
C GLU A 68 11.07 -5.44 17.78
N GLY A 69 10.59 -4.38 18.43
CA GLY A 69 10.09 -4.43 19.80
C GLY A 69 11.18 -4.42 20.89
N TYR A 70 12.45 -4.23 20.53
CA TYR A 70 13.57 -4.05 21.46
C TYR A 70 14.42 -2.84 21.08
N PHE A 71 14.99 -2.17 22.08
CA PHE A 71 15.96 -1.11 21.89
C PHE A 71 17.33 -1.49 22.45
N LEU A 72 18.38 -0.90 21.87
CA LEU A 72 19.75 -1.20 22.27
C LEU A 72 20.15 -0.32 23.47
N SER A 73 20.50 -0.95 24.58
CA SER A 73 21.08 -0.29 25.76
C SER A 73 22.43 -0.93 26.08
N GLY A 74 23.50 -0.18 25.84
CA GLY A 74 24.87 -0.69 25.88
C GLY A 74 25.03 -1.83 24.87
N GLN A 75 25.23 -3.06 25.37
CA GLN A 75 25.37 -4.26 24.54
C GLN A 75 24.17 -5.21 24.62
N THR A 76 23.08 -4.77 25.27
CA THR A 76 21.92 -5.61 25.52
C THR A 76 20.68 -5.05 24.82
N CYS A 77 19.84 -5.94 24.32
CA CYS A 77 18.55 -5.58 23.74
C CYS A 77 17.46 -5.67 24.81
N ILE A 78 16.90 -4.52 25.17
CA ILE A 78 15.87 -4.40 26.19
C ILE A 78 14.52 -4.26 25.50
N GLN A 79 13.52 -4.98 25.99
CA GLN A 79 12.19 -4.98 25.40
C GLN A 79 11.51 -3.61 25.57
N CYS A 80 10.78 -3.19 24.55
CA CYS A 80 9.88 -2.05 24.65
C CYS A 80 8.75 -2.34 25.64
N ASN A 81 8.19 -1.27 26.22
CA ASN A 81 6.97 -1.37 26.99
C ASN A 81 5.83 -1.84 26.08
N ASN A 82 4.91 -2.67 26.59
CA ASN A 82 3.76 -3.17 25.83
C ASN A 82 2.84 -2.06 25.27
N ALA A 83 2.96 -0.82 25.77
CA ALA A 83 2.29 0.35 25.20
C ALA A 83 2.87 0.79 23.85
N CYS A 84 4.08 0.38 23.49
CA CYS A 84 4.76 0.67 22.23
C CYS A 84 4.80 -0.57 21.32
N ALA A 85 4.76 -0.37 20.00
CA ALA A 85 5.12 -1.43 19.06
C ALA A 85 6.64 -1.46 18.84
N THR A 86 7.27 -0.29 18.70
CA THR A 86 8.72 -0.12 18.67
C THR A 86 9.15 1.06 19.55
N CYS A 87 10.40 1.05 19.99
CA CYS A 87 11.02 2.08 20.85
C CYS A 87 12.51 2.19 20.52
N GLU A 88 13.18 3.26 20.94
CA GLU A 88 14.58 3.55 20.50
C GLU A 88 15.56 3.82 21.65
N THR A 89 15.21 4.67 22.62
CA THR A 89 16.15 5.11 23.67
C THR A 89 15.84 4.54 25.04
N SER A 90 14.58 4.16 25.26
CA SER A 90 14.09 3.54 26.48
C SER A 90 12.82 2.76 26.16
N ALA A 91 12.42 1.85 27.06
CA ALA A 91 11.23 1.03 26.87
C ALA A 91 9.94 1.86 26.67
N THR A 92 9.89 3.10 27.19
CA THR A 92 8.72 3.97 27.14
C THR A 92 8.78 5.06 26.06
N GLN A 93 9.92 5.23 25.38
CA GLN A 93 10.02 6.17 24.26
C GLN A 93 9.67 5.45 22.96
N CYS A 94 8.38 5.43 22.66
CA CYS A 94 7.84 4.77 21.48
C CYS A 94 8.28 5.50 20.19
N THR A 95 8.58 4.72 19.16
CA THR A 95 8.78 5.20 17.78
C THR A 95 7.66 4.76 16.85
N SER A 96 6.89 3.75 17.26
CA SER A 96 5.63 3.36 16.63
C SER A 96 4.68 2.76 17.66
N CYS A 97 3.40 2.76 17.32
CA CYS A 97 2.33 2.34 18.22
C CYS A 97 1.68 1.04 17.78
N PRO A 98 1.14 0.26 18.72
CA PRO A 98 0.29 -0.88 18.40
C PRO A 98 -0.91 -0.45 17.53
N GLU A 99 -1.46 -1.40 16.78
CA GLU A 99 -2.62 -1.16 15.92
C GLU A 99 -3.77 -0.48 16.69
N GLY A 100 -4.35 0.56 16.09
CA GLY A 100 -5.44 1.36 16.68
C GLY A 100 -4.98 2.52 17.58
N LYS A 101 -3.70 2.59 17.97
CA LYS A 101 -3.12 3.72 18.72
C LYS A 101 -2.27 4.62 17.82
N TYR A 102 -2.02 5.84 18.29
CA TYR A 102 -1.33 6.88 17.53
C TYR A 102 -0.15 7.44 18.30
N LEU A 103 0.96 7.67 17.60
CA LEU A 103 2.13 8.29 18.19
C LEU A 103 1.87 9.79 18.37
N LYS A 104 1.98 10.26 19.60
CA LYS A 104 1.84 11.68 19.97
C LYS A 104 3.19 12.26 20.32
N ASP A 105 3.27 13.60 20.29
CA ASP A 105 4.40 14.38 20.79
C ASP A 105 4.90 13.85 22.14
N GLY A 106 6.21 13.71 22.27
CA GLY A 106 6.84 13.09 23.45
C GLY A 106 6.98 11.57 23.38
N ASN A 107 6.86 10.96 22.18
CA ASN A 107 7.12 9.54 21.95
C ASN A 107 6.20 8.61 22.75
N THR A 108 4.92 8.98 22.88
CA THR A 108 3.92 8.18 23.60
C THR A 108 2.78 7.76 22.68
N CYS A 109 2.24 6.57 22.94
CA CYS A 109 1.11 6.03 22.19
C CYS A 109 -0.21 6.34 22.91
N VAL A 110 -1.14 6.95 22.17
CA VAL A 110 -2.43 7.40 22.70
C VAL A 110 -3.59 6.83 21.90
N GLU A 111 -4.78 6.85 22.51
CA GLU A 111 -6.03 6.50 21.83
C GLU A 111 -6.43 7.60 20.82
N PRO A 112 -7.22 7.27 19.78
CA PRO A 112 -7.62 8.24 18.75
C PRO A 112 -8.29 9.50 19.32
N SER A 113 -9.11 9.34 20.37
CA SER A 113 -9.81 10.45 21.05
C SER A 113 -8.86 11.45 21.73
N GLN A 114 -7.61 11.07 21.96
CA GLN A 114 -6.59 11.91 22.58
C GLN A 114 -5.77 12.71 21.55
N CYS A 115 -5.98 12.45 20.26
CA CYS A 115 -5.57 13.30 19.15
C CYS A 115 -6.74 14.23 18.76
N ALA A 116 -7.25 15.05 19.68
CA ALA A 116 -8.38 15.95 19.43
C ALA A 116 -8.01 17.43 19.66
N GLY A 117 -8.88 18.33 19.23
CA GLY A 117 -8.64 19.77 19.31
C GLY A 117 -7.66 20.21 18.23
N ALA A 118 -6.48 20.69 18.63
CA ALA A 118 -5.43 21.14 17.72
C ALA A 118 -4.65 20.00 17.02
N ASN A 119 -5.08 18.76 17.20
CA ASN A 119 -4.52 17.57 16.55
C ASN A 119 -5.65 16.65 16.05
N TYR A 120 -5.32 15.73 15.15
CA TYR A 120 -6.18 14.65 14.67
C TYR A 120 -5.40 13.32 14.52
N PRO A 121 -6.07 12.16 14.62
CA PRO A 121 -5.41 10.86 14.42
C PRO A 121 -5.27 10.55 12.93
N ASP A 122 -4.04 10.66 12.39
CA ASP A 122 -3.78 10.38 10.98
C ASP A 122 -3.55 8.88 10.75
N LYS A 123 -4.55 8.20 10.16
CA LYS A 123 -4.51 6.75 9.88
C LYS A 123 -3.43 6.35 8.89
N GLN A 124 -2.95 7.27 8.05
CA GLN A 124 -1.91 6.95 7.07
C GLN A 124 -0.53 6.82 7.71
N SER A 125 -0.21 7.70 8.66
CA SER A 125 1.09 7.70 9.34
C SER A 125 1.07 6.97 10.69
N GLY A 126 -0.11 6.75 11.28
CA GLY A 126 -0.22 6.23 12.65
C GLY A 126 0.20 7.24 13.71
N GLN A 127 0.08 8.54 13.43
CA GLN A 127 0.52 9.63 14.31
C GLN A 127 -0.64 10.60 14.62
N CYS A 128 -0.60 11.24 15.79
CA CYS A 128 -1.38 12.45 16.02
C CYS A 128 -0.71 13.59 15.24
N LYS A 129 -1.39 14.13 14.22
CA LYS A 129 -0.86 15.27 13.46
C LYS A 129 -1.53 16.56 13.90
N ALA A 130 -0.75 17.63 13.95
CA ALA A 130 -1.25 18.96 14.26
C ALA A 130 -2.14 19.49 13.14
N CYS A 131 -3.24 20.15 13.49
CA CYS A 131 -4.14 20.79 12.54
C CYS A 131 -3.44 21.86 11.70
N SER A 132 -2.41 22.50 12.26
CA SER A 132 -1.56 23.46 11.58
C SER A 132 -0.81 22.90 10.36
N THR A 133 -0.67 21.56 10.26
CA THR A 133 -0.10 20.90 9.08
C THR A 133 -1.06 20.82 7.89
N ILE A 134 -2.36 20.98 8.13
CA ILE A 134 -3.40 21.07 7.09
C ILE A 134 -3.44 22.51 6.56
N ASP A 135 -3.57 23.47 7.47
CA ASP A 135 -3.51 24.90 7.22
C ASP A 135 -3.02 25.59 8.49
N THR A 136 -2.14 26.58 8.38
CA THR A 136 -1.57 27.27 9.54
C THR A 136 -2.61 27.97 10.42
N ASN A 137 -3.80 28.26 9.88
CA ASN A 137 -4.90 28.89 10.60
C ASN A 137 -5.94 27.87 11.09
N CYS A 138 -5.70 26.57 10.92
CA CYS A 138 -6.62 25.53 11.36
C CYS A 138 -6.51 25.29 12.87
N GLY A 139 -7.54 25.70 13.60
CA GLY A 139 -7.61 25.56 15.07
C GLY A 139 -8.06 24.18 15.51
N THR A 140 -9.05 23.60 14.82
CA THR A 140 -9.50 22.22 15.05
C THR A 140 -9.67 21.45 13.76
N CYS A 141 -9.45 20.14 13.83
CA CYS A 141 -9.48 19.27 12.67
C CYS A 141 -9.86 17.83 13.02
N GLU A 142 -10.19 17.06 12.00
CA GLU A 142 -10.56 15.65 12.06
C GLU A 142 -9.90 14.85 10.93
N TYR A 143 -9.90 13.53 11.03
CA TYR A 143 -9.50 12.67 9.91
C TYR A 143 -10.69 12.45 8.97
N ASN A 144 -10.52 12.71 7.68
CA ASN A 144 -11.52 12.41 6.67
C ASN A 144 -11.21 11.07 6.01
N ASP A 145 -11.91 10.01 6.44
CA ASP A 145 -11.77 8.66 5.89
C ASP A 145 -12.03 8.58 4.39
N ALA A 146 -13.01 9.34 3.87
CA ALA A 146 -13.36 9.31 2.46
C ALA A 146 -12.23 9.88 1.58
N ALA A 147 -11.48 10.85 2.10
CA ALA A 147 -10.38 11.48 1.39
C ALA A 147 -8.99 10.98 1.83
N GLY A 148 -8.95 10.11 2.85
CA GLY A 148 -7.72 9.56 3.43
C GLY A 148 -6.81 10.60 4.10
N LYS A 149 -7.28 11.79 4.45
CA LYS A 149 -6.42 12.90 4.91
C LYS A 149 -7.06 13.74 6.00
N GLY A 150 -6.27 14.57 6.66
CA GLY A 150 -6.78 15.54 7.62
C GLY A 150 -7.71 16.57 6.98
N LYS A 151 -8.75 16.96 7.72
CA LYS A 151 -9.76 17.95 7.34
C LYS A 151 -9.90 18.96 8.48
N CYS A 152 -9.71 20.22 8.17
CA CYS A 152 -9.95 21.33 9.07
C CYS A 152 -11.46 21.51 9.31
N THR A 153 -11.85 21.70 10.56
CA THR A 153 -13.24 21.92 10.98
C THR A 153 -13.48 23.31 11.56
N ASP A 154 -12.43 23.98 12.04
CA ASP A 154 -12.48 25.35 12.52
C ASP A 154 -11.22 26.13 12.12
N CYS A 155 -11.44 27.33 11.58
CA CYS A 155 -10.41 28.27 11.14
C CYS A 155 -10.40 29.56 11.98
N GLY A 156 -11.10 29.58 13.12
CA GLY A 156 -11.21 30.75 13.99
C GLY A 156 -11.89 31.92 13.28
N SER A 157 -11.13 33.00 13.03
CA SER A 157 -11.65 34.19 12.33
C SER A 157 -11.84 33.99 10.83
N LYS A 158 -11.12 33.02 10.23
CA LYS A 158 -11.25 32.65 8.82
C LYS A 158 -12.34 31.59 8.64
N LYS A 159 -12.64 31.25 7.39
CA LYS A 159 -13.65 30.24 7.06
C LYS A 159 -13.01 29.01 6.41
N VAL A 160 -13.54 27.85 6.77
CA VAL A 160 -13.16 26.58 6.15
C VAL A 160 -13.67 26.57 4.71
N LYS A 161 -12.76 26.37 3.77
CA LYS A 161 -13.05 26.14 2.36
C LYS A 161 -12.68 24.70 2.03
N THR A 162 -13.65 23.93 1.58
CA THR A 162 -13.47 22.51 1.24
C THR A 162 -13.40 22.34 -0.27
N ALA A 163 -12.27 21.92 -0.82
CA ALA A 163 -12.13 21.59 -2.22
C ALA A 163 -12.93 20.33 -2.60
N LEU A 164 -13.11 20.11 -3.91
CA LEU A 164 -13.89 18.97 -4.42
C LEU A 164 -13.33 17.61 -3.98
N ASP A 165 -12.02 17.52 -3.76
CA ASP A 165 -11.27 16.35 -3.31
C ASP A 165 -11.27 16.16 -1.77
N GLY A 166 -12.04 16.97 -1.04
CA GLY A 166 -12.14 16.93 0.41
C GLY A 166 -11.00 17.61 1.17
N THR A 167 -10.02 18.23 0.48
CA THR A 167 -8.99 19.06 1.13
C THR A 167 -9.62 20.32 1.67
N THR A 168 -9.19 20.76 2.86
CA THR A 168 -9.66 22.01 3.47
C THR A 168 -8.56 23.03 3.60
N THR A 169 -8.90 24.29 3.37
CA THR A 169 -8.03 25.44 3.65
C THR A 169 -8.80 26.50 4.43
N CYS A 170 -8.08 27.40 5.09
CA CYS A 170 -8.67 28.50 5.84
C CYS A 170 -8.50 29.80 5.06
N VAL A 171 -9.61 30.38 4.61
CA VAL A 171 -9.60 31.56 3.73
C VAL A 171 -10.46 32.70 4.28
N ASP A 172 -10.09 33.92 3.92
CA ASP A 172 -10.85 35.14 4.23
C ASP A 172 -12.03 35.31 3.27
N VAL A 173 -13.19 35.73 3.82
CA VAL A 173 -14.46 35.79 3.07
C VAL A 173 -14.35 36.60 1.76
N ALA A 174 -13.61 37.72 1.84
CA ALA A 174 -13.44 38.65 0.74
C ALA A 174 -12.67 38.07 -0.46
N THR A 175 -11.65 37.23 -0.22
CA THR A 175 -10.70 36.77 -1.24
C THR A 175 -10.88 35.29 -1.62
N GLY A 176 -11.53 34.49 -0.76
CA GLY A 176 -11.64 33.05 -0.94
C GLY A 176 -12.67 32.57 -1.97
N CYS A 177 -13.56 33.44 -2.47
CA CYS A 177 -14.67 33.08 -3.38
C CYS A 177 -14.44 33.47 -4.84
N THR A 178 -13.22 33.33 -5.32
CA THR A 178 -12.86 33.66 -6.70
C THR A 178 -12.98 32.48 -7.66
N ASP A 179 -13.27 31.28 -7.15
CA ASP A 179 -13.42 30.08 -7.98
C ASP A 179 -14.87 29.77 -8.33
N ALA A 180 -15.05 29.01 -9.41
CA ALA A 180 -16.36 28.69 -9.96
C ALA A 180 -17.12 27.59 -9.20
N ASN A 181 -16.46 26.89 -8.25
CA ASN A 181 -17.00 25.69 -7.61
C ASN A 181 -17.59 25.97 -6.22
N HIS A 182 -17.47 27.20 -5.74
CA HIS A 182 -17.98 27.64 -4.44
C HIS A 182 -18.89 28.85 -4.59
N PHE A 183 -19.74 29.05 -3.60
CA PHE A 183 -20.51 30.27 -3.44
C PHE A 183 -20.51 30.71 -1.97
N LYS A 184 -20.69 32.02 -1.75
CA LYS A 184 -20.81 32.60 -0.40
C LYS A 184 -22.20 32.39 0.17
N ALA A 185 -22.29 32.11 1.46
CA ALA A 185 -23.53 32.26 2.20
C ALA A 185 -24.01 33.73 2.18
N GLU A 186 -25.32 34.00 2.24
CA GLU A 186 -25.86 35.37 2.19
C GLU A 186 -25.33 36.29 3.30
N SER A 187 -25.00 35.73 4.46
CA SER A 187 -24.45 36.46 5.61
C SER A 187 -22.93 36.53 5.61
N ASP A 188 -22.26 36.11 4.53
CA ASP A 188 -20.81 35.95 4.47
C ASP A 188 -20.26 35.00 5.56
N ALA A 189 -21.13 34.23 6.21
CA ALA A 189 -20.79 33.42 7.37
C ALA A 189 -20.03 32.12 7.03
N ALA A 190 -20.19 31.62 5.80
CA ALA A 190 -19.65 30.33 5.35
C ALA A 190 -19.39 30.29 3.84
N TYR A 191 -18.61 29.28 3.45
CA TYR A 191 -18.34 28.91 2.06
C TYR A 191 -18.87 27.52 1.79
N TYR A 192 -19.70 27.40 0.76
CA TYR A 192 -20.28 26.13 0.38
C TYR A 192 -19.83 25.75 -1.02
N LEU A 193 -19.64 24.45 -1.26
CA LEU A 193 -19.46 23.95 -2.60
C LEU A 193 -20.80 24.04 -3.34
N CYS A 194 -20.76 24.23 -4.65
CA CYS A 194 -21.93 24.24 -5.51
C CYS A 194 -22.80 22.97 -5.39
N ARG A 195 -22.21 21.85 -4.97
CA ARG A 195 -22.90 20.57 -4.73
C ARG A 195 -23.62 20.46 -3.39
N ASP A 196 -23.30 21.34 -2.43
CA ASP A 196 -23.78 21.22 -1.06
C ASP A 196 -25.22 21.74 -0.97
N ASN A 197 -26.17 20.86 -0.69
CA ASN A 197 -27.60 21.15 -0.68
C ASN A 197 -28.27 20.97 0.70
N THR A 198 -27.48 20.62 1.73
CA THR A 198 -27.97 20.13 3.03
C THR A 198 -27.36 20.81 4.24
N GLN A 199 -26.31 21.62 4.07
CA GLN A 199 -25.57 22.24 5.18
C GLN A 199 -26.33 23.42 5.82
N ASP A 200 -27.24 24.07 5.08
CA ASP A 200 -27.99 25.24 5.51
C ASP A 200 -29.48 25.10 5.15
N GLN A 201 -30.38 25.50 6.05
CA GLN A 201 -31.83 25.44 5.81
C GLN A 201 -32.33 26.58 4.91
N THR A 202 -31.54 27.64 4.77
CA THR A 202 -31.83 28.80 3.92
C THR A 202 -31.74 28.42 2.45
N GLU A 203 -32.83 28.56 1.70
CA GLU A 203 -32.90 28.17 0.27
C GLU A 203 -31.83 28.85 -0.60
N ALA A 204 -31.48 30.10 -0.29
CA ALA A 204 -30.43 30.83 -1.00
C ALA A 204 -29.01 30.29 -0.74
N ASN A 205 -28.83 29.44 0.27
CA ASN A 205 -27.55 28.79 0.59
C ASN A 205 -27.53 27.31 0.15
N LYS A 206 -28.57 26.82 -0.55
CA LYS A 206 -28.62 25.46 -1.05
C LYS A 206 -28.09 25.38 -2.48
N GLY A 207 -26.96 24.72 -2.63
CA GLY A 207 -26.41 24.27 -3.90
C GLY A 207 -27.32 23.27 -4.63
N THR A 208 -26.87 22.85 -5.80
CA THR A 208 -27.53 21.82 -6.61
C THR A 208 -26.75 20.53 -6.46
N ALA A 209 -27.40 19.42 -6.09
CA ALA A 209 -26.73 18.13 -5.90
C ALA A 209 -25.86 17.78 -7.12
N ASN A 210 -24.64 17.31 -6.88
CA ASN A 210 -23.66 16.92 -7.90
C ASN A 210 -23.25 18.04 -8.87
N CYS A 211 -23.45 19.30 -8.50
CA CYS A 211 -23.00 20.44 -9.28
C CYS A 211 -21.50 20.72 -9.09
N LYS A 212 -20.77 20.94 -10.18
CA LYS A 212 -19.35 21.30 -10.18
C LYS A 212 -19.16 22.81 -10.07
N THR A 213 -19.85 23.58 -10.92
CA THR A 213 -19.73 25.03 -10.97
C THR A 213 -21.08 25.70 -10.86
N CYS A 214 -21.15 26.88 -10.22
CA CYS A 214 -22.40 27.61 -10.04
C CYS A 214 -22.18 29.11 -9.95
N THR A 215 -23.24 29.86 -10.20
CA THR A 215 -23.26 31.32 -10.08
C THR A 215 -24.35 31.73 -9.09
N LYS A 216 -24.02 32.63 -8.15
CA LYS A 216 -24.97 33.17 -7.17
C LYS A 216 -25.16 34.67 -7.39
N ASN A 217 -26.41 35.12 -7.49
CA ASN A 217 -26.78 36.54 -7.56
C ASN A 217 -27.96 36.81 -6.62
N ASN A 218 -27.68 36.99 -5.32
CA ASN A 218 -28.66 37.26 -4.25
C ASN A 218 -29.89 36.33 -4.25
N ALA A 219 -29.71 35.09 -4.70
CA ALA A 219 -30.72 34.05 -4.80
C ALA A 219 -30.05 32.68 -4.65
N LYS A 220 -30.82 31.60 -4.79
CA LYS A 220 -30.29 30.24 -4.85
C LYS A 220 -29.19 30.14 -5.93
N PRO A 221 -28.00 29.58 -5.63
CA PRO A 221 -26.95 29.42 -6.62
C PRO A 221 -27.44 28.55 -7.79
N VAL A 222 -27.28 29.08 -9.01
CA VAL A 222 -27.66 28.39 -10.24
C VAL A 222 -26.47 27.56 -10.70
N CYS A 223 -26.69 26.25 -10.84
CA CYS A 223 -25.66 25.36 -11.36
C CYS A 223 -25.38 25.64 -12.84
N SER A 224 -24.10 25.63 -13.21
CA SER A 224 -23.60 25.93 -14.56
C SER A 224 -22.96 24.70 -15.22
N ALA A 225 -22.41 23.77 -14.43
CA ALA A 225 -21.88 22.49 -14.92
C ALA A 225 -21.94 21.41 -13.85
N CYS A 226 -22.14 20.16 -14.26
CA CYS A 226 -22.16 19.00 -13.37
C CYS A 226 -20.76 18.45 -13.06
N LEU A 227 -20.66 17.72 -11.95
CA LEU A 227 -19.46 16.96 -11.59
C LEU A 227 -19.19 15.85 -12.62
N GLU A 228 -17.95 15.40 -12.66
CA GLU A 228 -17.59 14.22 -13.44
C GLU A 228 -18.43 13.01 -12.99
N GLY A 229 -18.86 12.22 -13.96
CA GLY A 229 -19.81 11.14 -13.76
C GLY A 229 -21.28 11.57 -13.77
N TYR A 230 -21.59 12.84 -14.03
CA TYR A 230 -22.95 13.36 -14.13
C TYR A 230 -23.15 14.16 -15.41
N TYR A 231 -24.32 14.02 -16.04
CA TYR A 231 -24.74 14.81 -17.19
C TYR A 231 -25.91 15.73 -16.80
N ASP A 232 -26.08 16.81 -17.56
CA ASP A 232 -27.23 17.69 -17.42
C ASP A 232 -28.47 17.06 -18.07
N SER A 233 -29.40 16.63 -17.23
CA SER A 233 -30.70 16.07 -17.60
C SER A 233 -31.83 17.11 -17.54
N GLY A 234 -31.47 18.36 -17.27
CA GLY A 234 -32.38 19.46 -17.10
C GLY A 234 -33.13 19.86 -18.37
N SER A 235 -34.18 20.66 -18.18
CA SER A 235 -34.94 21.28 -19.27
C SER A 235 -35.10 22.78 -18.99
N SER A 236 -35.31 23.55 -20.06
CA SER A 236 -35.65 24.98 -19.99
C SER A 236 -34.63 25.85 -19.22
N GLY A 237 -33.34 25.56 -19.36
CA GLY A 237 -32.26 26.36 -18.75
C GLY A 237 -31.98 26.06 -17.28
N THR A 238 -32.61 25.04 -16.70
CA THR A 238 -32.36 24.57 -15.33
C THR A 238 -31.45 23.35 -15.36
N VAL A 239 -30.23 23.45 -14.80
CA VAL A 239 -29.27 22.33 -14.77
C VAL A 239 -29.68 21.29 -13.71
N THR A 240 -29.81 20.03 -14.13
CA THR A 240 -30.08 18.90 -13.22
C THR A 240 -29.07 17.78 -13.45
N CYS A 241 -28.20 17.54 -12.48
CA CYS A 241 -27.09 16.60 -12.61
C CYS A 241 -27.48 15.17 -12.27
N THR A 242 -27.61 14.32 -13.31
CA THR A 242 -27.96 12.90 -13.18
C THR A 242 -26.75 12.02 -13.47
N ALA A 243 -26.59 10.94 -12.70
CA ALA A 243 -25.42 10.07 -12.80
C ALA A 243 -25.36 9.33 -14.14
N CYS A 244 -24.16 9.17 -14.67
CA CYS A 244 -23.89 8.31 -15.83
C CYS A 244 -24.18 6.85 -15.49
N THR A 245 -24.93 6.16 -16.35
CA THR A 245 -25.31 4.76 -16.18
C THR A 245 -24.38 3.77 -16.87
N GLY A 246 -23.57 4.24 -17.83
CA GLY A 246 -22.63 3.38 -18.55
C GLY A 246 -21.53 2.83 -17.65
N THR A 247 -21.20 1.55 -17.85
CA THR A 247 -20.20 0.85 -17.04
C THR A 247 -18.82 1.46 -17.24
N ASN A 248 -18.14 1.79 -16.14
CA ASN A 248 -16.82 2.43 -16.12
C ASN A 248 -16.74 3.81 -16.82
N CYS A 249 -17.88 4.49 -17.05
CA CYS A 249 -17.86 5.87 -17.54
C CYS A 249 -17.29 6.82 -16.48
N ALA A 250 -16.35 7.67 -16.88
CA ALA A 250 -15.96 8.87 -16.13
C ALA A 250 -16.83 10.07 -16.51
N THR A 251 -17.22 10.21 -17.78
CA THR A 251 -18.16 11.24 -18.23
C THR A 251 -19.14 10.68 -19.26
N CYS A 252 -20.29 11.32 -19.38
CA CYS A 252 -21.34 11.01 -20.36
C CYS A 252 -22.03 12.31 -20.77
N LYS A 253 -22.75 12.28 -21.90
CA LYS A 253 -23.46 13.46 -22.43
C LYS A 253 -24.96 13.45 -22.15
N ASP A 254 -25.52 12.27 -21.93
CA ASP A 254 -26.95 12.05 -21.80
C ASP A 254 -27.21 10.70 -21.09
N ALA A 255 -28.49 10.31 -21.01
CA ALA A 255 -28.94 9.07 -20.39
C ALA A 255 -28.53 7.79 -21.15
N SER A 256 -27.90 7.91 -22.32
CA SER A 256 -27.40 6.75 -23.04
C SER A 256 -26.30 6.08 -22.22
N ASN A 257 -26.23 4.75 -22.28
CA ASN A 257 -25.13 3.97 -21.69
C ASN A 257 -23.77 4.17 -22.43
N LYS A 258 -23.61 5.27 -23.16
CA LYS A 258 -22.44 5.61 -23.96
C LYS A 258 -21.58 6.60 -23.19
N CYS A 259 -20.35 6.19 -22.86
CA CYS A 259 -19.40 7.06 -22.19
C CYS A 259 -18.81 8.08 -23.17
N ALA A 260 -18.60 9.31 -22.69
CA ALA A 260 -17.76 10.31 -23.37
C ALA A 260 -16.28 10.16 -22.96
N SER A 261 -16.03 9.71 -21.74
CA SER A 261 -14.70 9.31 -21.25
C SER A 261 -14.80 8.20 -20.21
N CYS A 262 -13.69 7.52 -19.93
CA CYS A 262 -13.64 6.34 -19.08
C CYS A 262 -12.89 6.60 -17.77
N LYS A 263 -13.25 5.86 -16.72
CA LYS A 263 -12.58 5.89 -15.42
C LYS A 263 -11.10 5.46 -15.56
N PRO A 264 -10.21 5.87 -14.63
CA PRO A 264 -8.83 5.42 -14.60
C PRO A 264 -8.72 3.88 -14.70
N GLY A 265 -7.79 3.40 -15.53
CA GLY A 265 -7.65 1.98 -15.84
C GLY A 265 -8.54 1.47 -16.98
N PHE A 266 -9.31 2.34 -17.63
CA PHE A 266 -10.13 2.03 -18.80
C PHE A 266 -9.90 3.04 -19.91
N PHE A 267 -9.99 2.59 -21.16
CA PHE A 267 -9.97 3.45 -22.35
C PHE A 267 -11.29 3.39 -23.10
N LEU A 268 -11.61 4.47 -23.81
CA LEU A 268 -12.78 4.51 -24.69
C LEU A 268 -12.45 3.77 -25.97
N LYS A 269 -13.17 2.69 -26.26
CA LYS A 269 -12.93 1.86 -27.46
C LYS A 269 -13.15 2.64 -28.74
N ASP A 270 -14.31 3.29 -28.84
CA ASP A 270 -14.67 4.20 -29.91
C ASP A 270 -15.81 5.14 -29.45
N ALA A 271 -15.89 6.32 -30.06
CA ALA A 271 -16.87 7.34 -29.69
C ALA A 271 -18.32 6.95 -30.04
N SER A 272 -18.52 6.06 -31.00
CA SER A 272 -19.84 5.66 -31.49
C SER A 272 -20.52 4.66 -30.56
N SER A 273 -19.74 3.72 -30.02
CA SER A 273 -20.17 2.73 -29.03
C SER A 273 -20.21 3.33 -27.63
N GLY A 274 -19.29 4.23 -27.29
CA GLY A 274 -19.13 4.74 -25.94
C GLY A 274 -18.67 3.67 -24.94
N GLU A 275 -18.12 2.55 -25.41
CA GLU A 275 -17.73 1.41 -24.58
C GLU A 275 -16.38 1.67 -23.87
N CYS A 276 -16.36 1.59 -22.54
CA CYS A 276 -15.14 1.67 -21.74
C CYS A 276 -14.54 0.29 -21.48
N VAL A 277 -13.33 0.07 -21.98
CA VAL A 277 -12.63 -1.22 -21.96
C VAL A 277 -11.43 -1.14 -21.02
N SER A 278 -11.21 -2.18 -20.22
CA SER A 278 -10.06 -2.25 -19.30
C SER A 278 -8.74 -2.17 -20.07
N CYS A 279 -7.77 -1.40 -19.56
CA CYS A 279 -6.46 -1.24 -20.17
C CYS A 279 -5.72 -2.56 -20.43
N ASP A 280 -5.98 -3.58 -19.62
CA ASP A 280 -5.36 -4.91 -19.73
C ASP A 280 -6.14 -5.94 -20.56
N ASN A 281 -7.28 -5.54 -21.14
CA ASN A 281 -8.10 -6.44 -21.93
C ASN A 281 -7.56 -6.58 -23.36
N VAL A 282 -6.76 -7.62 -23.59
CA VAL A 282 -6.10 -7.87 -24.87
C VAL A 282 -7.10 -8.16 -26.00
N ASP A 283 -8.21 -8.83 -25.69
CA ASP A 283 -9.23 -9.21 -26.69
C ASP A 283 -9.97 -8.00 -27.27
N LYS A 284 -9.99 -6.89 -26.53
CA LYS A 284 -10.66 -5.64 -26.92
C LYS A 284 -9.67 -4.50 -27.25
N GLY A 285 -8.41 -4.84 -27.56
CA GLY A 285 -7.41 -3.89 -28.01
C GLY A 285 -6.58 -3.21 -26.91
N GLY A 286 -6.73 -3.67 -25.66
CA GLY A 286 -5.83 -3.32 -24.56
C GLY A 286 -4.52 -4.12 -24.58
N ARG A 287 -3.70 -3.97 -23.54
CA ARG A 287 -2.39 -4.62 -23.42
C ARG A 287 -2.23 -5.30 -22.06
N GLU A 288 -1.92 -6.59 -22.08
CA GLU A 288 -1.73 -7.38 -20.86
C GLU A 288 -0.82 -6.66 -19.85
N GLY A 289 -1.27 -6.57 -18.61
CA GLY A 289 -0.50 -5.96 -17.53
C GLY A 289 -0.53 -4.44 -17.50
N CYS A 290 -1.26 -3.78 -18.41
CA CYS A 290 -1.41 -2.33 -18.38
C CYS A 290 -2.36 -1.90 -17.26
N SER A 291 -1.94 -0.94 -16.43
CA SER A 291 -2.75 -0.36 -15.35
C SER A 291 -3.31 1.01 -15.68
N ALA A 292 -2.60 1.78 -16.52
CA ALA A 292 -3.03 3.09 -17.00
C ALA A 292 -2.77 3.19 -18.50
N CYS A 293 -3.76 3.66 -19.26
CA CYS A 293 -3.68 3.71 -20.71
C CYS A 293 -4.41 4.93 -21.27
N SER A 294 -4.13 5.23 -22.55
CA SER A 294 -4.80 6.27 -23.33
C SER A 294 -5.13 5.72 -24.72
N ASN A 295 -6.24 6.19 -25.30
CA ASN A 295 -6.68 5.78 -26.64
C ASN A 295 -7.17 6.98 -27.46
N THR A 296 -6.40 8.08 -27.49
CA THR A 296 -6.78 9.30 -28.23
C THR A 296 -6.60 9.17 -29.74
N ASN A 297 -5.66 8.35 -30.19
CA ASN A 297 -5.43 8.02 -31.61
C ASN A 297 -5.13 6.53 -31.77
N THR A 298 -4.11 6.07 -31.03
CA THR A 298 -3.73 4.67 -30.91
C THR A 298 -3.65 4.31 -29.43
N PHE A 299 -3.93 3.04 -29.10
CA PHE A 299 -3.83 2.56 -27.73
C PHE A 299 -2.37 2.67 -27.25
N LYS A 300 -2.17 3.35 -26.13
CA LYS A 300 -0.89 3.47 -25.43
C LYS A 300 -1.03 3.02 -24.00
N CYS A 301 -0.05 2.29 -23.50
CA CYS A 301 0.03 1.94 -22.09
C CYS A 301 0.99 2.88 -21.35
N ALA A 302 0.45 3.73 -20.48
CA ALA A 302 1.21 4.70 -19.71
C ALA A 302 1.81 4.13 -18.42
N ASP A 303 1.21 3.08 -17.85
CA ASP A 303 1.73 2.42 -16.65
C ASP A 303 1.35 0.93 -16.61
N CYS A 304 2.15 0.14 -15.89
CA CYS A 304 1.97 -1.28 -15.70
C CYS A 304 1.40 -1.58 -14.30
N ARG A 305 0.66 -2.70 -14.19
CA ARG A 305 0.19 -3.23 -12.91
C ARG A 305 1.38 -3.60 -12.03
N ALA A 306 1.14 -3.64 -10.71
CA ALA A 306 2.07 -4.25 -9.78
C ALA A 306 2.46 -5.66 -10.27
N ASN A 307 3.75 -6.00 -10.17
CA ASN A 307 4.37 -7.23 -10.70
C ASN A 307 4.62 -7.28 -12.22
N TYR A 308 4.51 -6.16 -12.93
CA TYR A 308 4.96 -6.02 -14.31
C TYR A 308 6.09 -5.00 -14.42
N ARG A 309 7.11 -5.29 -15.26
CA ARG A 309 8.18 -4.35 -15.59
C ARG A 309 7.78 -3.54 -16.81
N LYS A 310 7.99 -2.22 -16.75
CA LYS A 310 7.85 -1.31 -17.89
C LYS A 310 8.99 -1.55 -18.88
N GLN A 311 8.66 -1.77 -20.14
CA GLN A 311 9.63 -1.75 -21.25
C GLN A 311 9.10 -0.77 -22.29
N GLN A 312 9.94 0.08 -22.88
CA GLN A 312 9.49 1.00 -23.92
C GLN A 312 8.89 0.23 -25.10
N ASN A 313 7.72 0.66 -25.55
CA ASN A 313 7.06 0.12 -26.72
C ASN A 313 7.36 1.03 -27.92
N GLY A 314 8.43 0.72 -28.66
CA GLY A 314 8.85 1.50 -29.82
C GLY A 314 9.54 2.82 -29.42
N GLY A 315 9.35 3.87 -30.22
CA GLY A 315 10.04 5.16 -30.06
C GLY A 315 9.27 6.22 -29.25
N ALA A 316 8.05 5.92 -28.81
CA ALA A 316 7.27 6.83 -27.98
C ALA A 316 7.74 6.74 -26.51
N VAL A 317 7.96 7.89 -25.87
CA VAL A 317 8.45 7.96 -24.48
C VAL A 317 7.39 7.55 -23.44
N ASP A 318 6.12 7.53 -23.84
CA ASP A 318 4.92 7.38 -23.00
C ASP A 318 4.10 6.11 -23.30
N ASP A 319 4.67 5.12 -23.99
CA ASP A 319 4.02 3.84 -24.29
C ASP A 319 4.90 2.66 -23.86
N TYR A 320 4.36 1.77 -23.03
CA TYR A 320 5.09 0.68 -22.42
C TYR A 320 4.49 -0.70 -22.77
N THR A 321 5.37 -1.66 -23.04
CA THR A 321 5.04 -3.07 -22.95
C THR A 321 5.28 -3.56 -21.53
N CYS A 322 4.21 -3.98 -20.89
CA CYS A 322 4.26 -4.55 -19.55
C CYS A 322 4.62 -6.02 -19.63
N THR A 323 5.82 -6.37 -19.17
CA THR A 323 6.22 -7.78 -19.07
C THR A 323 6.07 -8.25 -17.64
N ARG A 324 5.44 -9.40 -17.43
CA ARG A 324 5.35 -10.01 -16.10
C ARG A 324 6.74 -10.18 -15.51
N ILE A 325 6.91 -9.69 -14.29
CA ILE A 325 8.15 -9.86 -13.53
C ILE A 325 8.25 -11.34 -13.17
N CYS A 326 7.18 -11.94 -12.62
CA CYS A 326 7.13 -13.34 -12.19
C CYS A 326 5.81 -14.05 -12.63
N ARG A 327 5.81 -15.39 -12.77
CA ARG A 327 4.68 -16.17 -13.34
C ARG A 327 3.68 -16.71 -12.29
N ASP A 328 3.86 -16.42 -11.00
CA ASP A 328 2.95 -16.85 -9.93
C ASP A 328 2.50 -15.68 -9.02
N SER A 329 1.42 -15.89 -8.26
CA SER A 329 0.91 -14.96 -7.24
C SER A 329 1.78 -14.89 -5.97
N LYS A 330 2.98 -15.48 -6.00
CA LYS A 330 3.94 -15.55 -4.88
C LYS A 330 5.30 -14.91 -5.18
N GLY A 331 5.49 -14.30 -6.36
CA GLY A 331 6.70 -13.53 -6.67
C GLY A 331 7.92 -14.35 -7.07
N HIS A 332 7.77 -15.55 -7.65
CA HIS A 332 8.91 -16.32 -8.18
C HIS A 332 9.18 -16.04 -9.66
N CYS A 333 10.36 -15.50 -9.94
CA CYS A 333 10.78 -15.10 -11.28
C CYS A 333 11.69 -16.16 -11.93
N PRO A 334 11.38 -16.67 -13.13
CA PRO A 334 12.37 -17.38 -13.94
C PRO A 334 13.38 -16.36 -14.52
N PRO A 335 14.67 -16.73 -14.65
CA PRO A 335 15.69 -15.84 -15.21
C PRO A 335 15.37 -15.48 -16.68
N PRO A 336 15.79 -14.30 -17.15
CA PRO A 336 15.56 -13.87 -18.53
C PRO A 336 16.18 -14.85 -19.54
N PRO A 337 15.58 -15.02 -20.74
CA PRO A 337 16.18 -15.84 -21.78
C PRO A 337 17.49 -15.21 -22.25
N SER A 338 18.61 -15.87 -21.97
CA SER A 338 19.92 -15.50 -22.46
C SER A 338 19.94 -15.53 -24.00
N ARG A 339 20.08 -14.37 -24.65
CA ARG A 339 20.52 -14.34 -26.05
C ARG A 339 21.93 -14.93 -26.10
N ARG A 340 22.11 -15.93 -26.98
CA ARG A 340 23.38 -16.61 -27.18
C ARG A 340 24.49 -15.62 -27.55
N GLY A 341 25.61 -15.74 -26.85
CA GLY A 341 26.91 -15.27 -27.31
C GLY A 341 27.41 -13.98 -26.67
N GLN A 342 27.86 -14.05 -25.41
CA GLN A 342 29.18 -13.56 -24.99
C GLN A 342 29.40 -13.87 -23.50
N SER A 343 30.58 -14.42 -23.21
CA SER A 343 31.01 -14.90 -21.90
C SER A 343 31.20 -13.75 -20.91
N SER A 344 30.46 -13.78 -19.80
CA SER A 344 30.99 -13.34 -18.50
C SER A 344 30.15 -13.91 -17.36
N LEU A 345 30.87 -14.52 -16.41
CA LEU A 345 30.38 -15.02 -15.14
C LEU A 345 29.52 -13.97 -14.41
N TYR A 346 28.29 -14.33 -14.03
CA TYR A 346 27.71 -13.86 -12.78
C TYR A 346 26.85 -14.96 -12.15
N ILE A 347 27.36 -15.46 -11.02
CA ILE A 347 26.68 -16.37 -10.11
C ILE A 347 25.82 -15.51 -9.19
N THR A 348 24.49 -15.69 -9.21
CA THR A 348 23.67 -15.36 -8.04
C THR A 348 23.27 -16.64 -7.33
N THR A 349 23.69 -16.68 -6.08
CA THR A 349 23.53 -17.72 -5.09
C THR A 349 22.22 -17.49 -4.34
N ASN A 350 21.37 -18.51 -4.24
CA ASN A 350 20.76 -18.98 -2.99
C ASN A 350 19.83 -20.18 -3.26
N CYS A 351 20.35 -21.39 -3.02
CA CYS A 351 19.58 -22.54 -2.52
C CYS A 351 20.58 -23.52 -1.90
N LYS A 352 20.47 -23.75 -0.58
CA LYS A 352 21.30 -24.74 0.13
C LYS A 352 20.85 -26.17 -0.23
N PRO A 353 21.78 -27.13 -0.36
CA PRO A 353 21.46 -28.54 -0.52
C PRO A 353 21.27 -29.21 0.85
N SER A 354 20.17 -29.95 1.06
CA SER A 354 20.12 -30.96 2.12
C SER A 354 20.52 -32.32 1.53
N ARG A 355 21.57 -32.94 2.09
CA ARG A 355 21.93 -34.34 1.83
C ARG A 355 21.95 -35.10 3.16
N ARG A 356 20.95 -35.95 3.37
CA ARG A 356 21.23 -37.33 3.78
C ARG A 356 20.46 -38.28 2.86
N ARG A 357 21.21 -39.18 2.22
CA ARG A 357 20.76 -40.31 1.38
C ARG A 357 19.98 -41.29 2.28
N ARG A 358 19.00 -42.10 1.85
CA ARG A 358 18.88 -42.97 0.67
C ARG A 358 17.40 -43.37 0.50
N SER A 359 17.00 -43.55 -0.75
CA SER A 359 15.91 -44.40 -1.26
C SER A 359 14.48 -43.85 -1.36
N ARG A 360 13.94 -44.10 -2.57
CA ARG A 360 12.56 -44.04 -3.07
C ARG A 360 11.97 -42.66 -3.40
N THR A 361 12.07 -42.38 -4.71
CA THR A 361 11.08 -41.71 -5.56
C THR A 361 9.67 -41.60 -4.97
N GLY A 362 9.16 -40.38 -4.91
CA GLY A 362 7.76 -40.07 -4.61
C GLY A 362 7.53 -38.58 -4.39
N CYS A 363 7.14 -37.86 -5.45
CA CYS A 363 6.66 -36.49 -5.35
C CYS A 363 5.37 -36.45 -4.53
N TRP A 364 5.30 -35.64 -3.48
CA TRP A 364 4.04 -35.23 -2.85
C TRP A 364 3.97 -33.71 -2.87
N GLY A 365 3.17 -33.19 -3.81
CA GLY A 365 2.66 -31.83 -3.73
C GLY A 365 1.36 -31.85 -2.92
N THR A 366 1.28 -31.03 -1.87
CA THR A 366 0.02 -30.72 -1.20
C THR A 366 -0.78 -29.78 -2.10
N ARG A 367 -1.70 -30.36 -2.86
CA ARG A 367 -2.81 -29.65 -3.48
C ARG A 367 -3.88 -29.49 -2.40
N ALA A 368 -4.13 -28.25 -1.97
CA ALA A 368 -5.40 -27.90 -1.35
C ALA A 368 -6.47 -28.04 -2.43
N LEU A 369 -7.33 -29.04 -2.29
CA LEU A 369 -8.63 -29.09 -2.94
C LEU A 369 -9.64 -29.34 -1.83
N ASP A 370 -10.47 -28.34 -1.59
CA ASP A 370 -11.81 -28.52 -1.06
C ASP A 370 -12.48 -29.69 -1.79
N THR A 371 -13.01 -30.64 -1.03
CA THR A 371 -14.27 -31.32 -1.37
C THR A 371 -14.84 -31.94 -0.10
N PRO A 372 -16.16 -31.89 0.14
CA PRO A 372 -16.82 -32.97 0.83
C PRO A 372 -17.38 -33.96 -0.20
N ARG A 373 -17.21 -35.24 0.14
CA ARG A 373 -17.92 -36.41 -0.41
C ARG A 373 -17.44 -36.89 -1.78
N THR A 374 -16.57 -37.90 -1.76
CA THR A 374 -17.00 -39.31 -1.94
C THR A 374 -15.81 -40.23 -1.74
N ARG A 375 -16.05 -41.28 -0.96
CA ARG A 375 -15.08 -42.34 -0.65
C ARG A 375 -14.93 -43.23 -1.88
N ARG A 376 -13.70 -43.40 -2.39
CA ARG A 376 -13.11 -44.66 -2.93
C ARG A 376 -11.75 -44.39 -3.57
N CYS A 377 -10.71 -45.05 -3.07
CA CYS A 377 -9.51 -45.36 -3.85
C CYS A 377 -9.40 -46.89 -3.95
N SER A 378 -9.38 -47.40 -5.17
CA SER A 378 -9.04 -48.79 -5.50
C SER A 378 -7.53 -48.87 -5.73
N THR A 379 -6.82 -49.68 -4.93
CA THR A 379 -5.43 -50.03 -5.17
C THR A 379 -5.36 -51.42 -5.79
N GLY A 380 -5.00 -51.49 -7.08
CA GLY A 380 -4.70 -52.73 -7.76
C GLY A 380 -3.28 -53.21 -7.43
N GLY A 381 -3.20 -54.18 -6.51
CA GLY A 381 -2.12 -55.19 -6.41
C GLY A 381 -0.77 -54.71 -5.85
N ARG A 382 -0.09 -55.41 -4.95
CA ARG A 382 -0.30 -56.72 -4.29
C ARG A 382 0.68 -56.74 -3.10
N LEU A 383 0.25 -57.39 -2.02
CA LEU A 383 0.97 -57.75 -0.79
C LEU A 383 1.19 -56.60 0.21
N SER A 384 0.93 -56.69 1.52
CA SER A 384 0.18 -57.58 2.42
C SER A 384 0.80 -57.32 3.81
N TRP A 385 0.07 -56.62 4.68
CA TRP A 385 0.03 -56.68 6.17
C TRP A 385 1.37 -56.47 6.95
N HIS A 386 1.50 -55.61 7.97
CA HIS A 386 0.70 -55.46 9.18
C HIS A 386 0.90 -54.11 9.92
N ARG A 387 -0.20 -53.66 10.55
CA ARG A 387 -0.42 -52.80 11.75
C ARG A 387 0.53 -51.63 12.06
N CYS A 388 -0.03 -50.43 11.94
CA CYS A 388 0.32 -49.27 12.77
C CYS A 388 -0.15 -49.48 14.22
N ARG A 389 0.73 -49.20 15.18
CA ARG A 389 0.38 -48.89 16.58
C ARG A 389 0.52 -47.37 16.75
N GLN A 390 -0.51 -46.76 17.32
CA GLN A 390 -0.61 -45.38 17.78
C GLN A 390 0.28 -45.16 19.02
N GLU A 391 0.91 -43.99 19.10
CA GLU A 391 1.26 -43.20 20.31
C GLU A 391 1.71 -41.85 19.72
N VAL A 392 0.91 -40.76 19.71
CA VAL A 392 0.78 -39.72 20.76
C VAL A 392 2.16 -39.45 21.39
N ASP A 393 2.87 -38.34 21.18
CA ASP A 393 2.48 -36.92 21.03
C ASP A 393 2.97 -36.23 19.75
#